data_AF-A0AAD9TD04-F1
#
_entry.id   AF-A0AAD9TD04-F1
#
_cell.length_a   1.000
_cell.length_b   1.000
_cell.length_c   1.000
_cell.angle_alpha   90.00
_cell.angle_beta   90.00
_cell.angle_gamma   90.00
#
_symmetry.space_group_name_H-M   'P 1'
#
loop_
_entity.id
_entity.type
_entity.pdbx_description
1 polymer ?
#
loop_
_entity_poly.entity_id
_entity_poly.type
_entity_poly.pdbx_seq_one_letter_code
_entity_poly.pdbx_strand_id
1 'polypeptide(L)'
;MIMINAPHGYFPEAQGRMGTIFSAAVMARQRKGSGVTLVFLHDVDWKVERAFAAEFLCKKYLKKAVGRLSHFKIPSVMNRTVGVDSIC
;
A
#
# COMPACT_ATOMS: atom_id res chain seq x y z
N MET A 1 9.50 -7.42 -1.67
CA MET A 1 8.14 -7.69 -1.15
C MET A 1 8.01 -6.97 0.17
N ILE A 2 6.84 -6.40 0.48
CA ILE A 2 6.53 -5.71 1.74
C ILE A 2 5.25 -6.32 2.30
N MET A 3 5.26 -6.72 3.56
CA MET A 3 4.09 -7.19 4.29
C MET A 3 3.75 -6.18 5.38
N ILE A 4 2.54 -5.64 5.36
CA ILE A 4 2.00 -4.78 6.41
C ILE A 4 0.99 -5.63 7.16
N ASN A 5 1.36 -6.05 8.37
CA ASN A 5 0.48 -6.77 9.26
C ASN A 5 0.02 -5.85 10.40
N ALA A 6 -1.25 -5.97 10.76
CA ALA A 6 -1.90 -5.16 11.77
C ALA A 6 -2.35 -6.05 12.94
N PRO A 7 -2.23 -5.60 14.20
CA PRO A 7 -2.92 -6.27 15.30
C PRO A 7 -4.44 -6.20 15.08
N HIS A 8 -5.13 -7.30 15.35
CA HIS A 8 -6.59 -7.36 15.22
C HIS A 8 -7.27 -6.38 16.18
N GLY A 9 -8.27 -5.67 15.65
CA GLY A 9 -9.10 -4.76 16.44
C GLY A 9 -8.47 -3.38 16.65
N TYR A 10 -9.13 -2.60 17.52
CA TYR A 10 -8.67 -1.28 17.91
C TYR A 10 -9.16 -0.92 19.28
N PHE A 11 -8.29 -0.14 19.88
CA PHE A 11 -8.44 0.59 21.09
C PHE A 11 -7.72 1.92 20.83
N PRO A 12 -8.08 3.02 21.50
CA PRO A 12 -7.49 4.35 21.26
C PRO A 12 -5.95 4.37 21.28
N GLU A 13 -5.33 3.42 21.99
CA GLU A 13 -3.89 3.27 22.15
C GLU A 13 -3.25 2.38 21.06
N ALA A 14 -4.05 1.80 20.16
CA ALA A 14 -3.55 0.99 19.06
C ALA A 14 -2.78 1.86 18.06
N GLN A 15 -1.56 1.45 17.73
CA GLN A 15 -0.71 2.19 16.80
C GLN A 15 -1.39 2.32 15.43
N GLY A 16 -1.56 3.56 14.96
CA GLY A 16 -2.10 3.84 13.64
C GLY A 16 -1.25 3.22 12.53
N ARG A 17 -1.89 2.79 11.45
CA ARG A 17 -1.24 2.05 10.34
C ARG A 17 -0.96 2.93 9.12
N MET A 18 -1.27 4.20 9.24
CA MET A 18 -1.24 5.20 8.19
C MET A 18 0.19 5.48 7.71
N GLY A 19 1.11 5.68 8.66
CA GLY A 19 2.52 5.90 8.39
C GLY A 19 3.15 4.69 7.68
N THR A 20 2.85 3.47 8.15
CA THR A 20 3.38 2.24 7.53
C THR A 20 2.88 2.04 6.10
N ILE A 21 1.58 2.30 5.84
CA ILE A 21 1.01 2.26 4.48
C ILE A 21 1.71 3.30 3.58
N PHE A 22 1.89 4.52 4.08
CA PHE A 22 2.57 5.60 3.35
C PHE A 22 4.02 5.24 3.05
N SER A 23 4.80 4.82 4.05
CA SER A 23 6.20 4.43 3.88
C SER A 23 6.36 3.26 2.90
N ALA A 24 5.48 2.26 2.96
CA ALA A 24 5.49 1.16 2.00
C ALA A 24 5.21 1.63 0.57
N ALA A 25 4.29 2.56 0.38
CA ALA A 25 4.02 3.15 -0.92
C ALA A 25 5.22 3.92 -1.47
N VAL A 26 5.88 4.74 -0.64
CA VAL A 26 7.09 5.48 -1.01
C VAL A 26 8.22 4.51 -1.37
N MET A 27 8.51 3.52 -0.52
CA MET A 27 9.54 2.51 -0.80
C MET A 27 9.26 1.71 -2.07
N ALA A 28 7.99 1.37 -2.32
CA ALA A 28 7.61 0.63 -3.52
C ALA A 28 7.84 1.43 -4.80
N ARG A 29 7.56 2.73 -4.78
CA ARG A 29 7.69 3.65 -5.93
C ARG A 29 9.11 4.12 -6.16
N GLN A 30 9.83 4.45 -5.09
CA GLN A 30 11.23 4.88 -5.12
C GLN A 30 12.20 3.69 -5.03
N ARG A 31 11.73 2.49 -5.40
CA ARG A 31 12.59 1.31 -5.50
C ARG A 31 13.82 1.65 -6.35
N LYS A 32 15.01 1.38 -5.83
CA LYS A 32 16.25 1.50 -6.61
C LYS A 32 16.20 0.50 -7.77
N GLY A 33 16.24 1.02 -8.99
CA GLY A 33 16.14 0.24 -10.23
C GLY A 33 14.71 0.00 -10.71
N SER A 34 14.61 -0.67 -11.86
CA SER A 34 13.34 -1.08 -12.46
C SER A 34 12.68 -2.21 -11.68
N GLY A 35 11.39 -2.41 -11.92
CA GLY A 35 10.64 -3.56 -11.44
C GLY A 35 9.39 -3.21 -10.63
N VAL A 36 8.82 -4.24 -10.01
CA VAL A 36 7.55 -4.17 -9.28
C VAL A 36 7.76 -4.60 -7.84
N THR A 37 7.18 -3.85 -6.91
CA THR A 37 7.13 -4.20 -5.50
C THR A 37 5.78 -4.81 -5.18
N LEU A 38 5.79 -6.03 -4.65
CA LEU A 38 4.61 -6.70 -4.10
C LEU A 38 4.36 -6.17 -2.69
N VAL A 39 3.18 -5.59 -2.45
CA VAL A 39 2.75 -5.12 -1.12
C VAL A 39 1.52 -5.91 -0.70
N PHE A 40 1.60 -6.53 0.48
CA PHE A 40 0.49 -7.24 1.10
C PHE A 40 0.04 -6.48 2.33
N LEU A 41 -1.27 -6.24 2.43
CA LEU A 41 -1.90 -5.54 3.54
C LEU A 41 -2.88 -6.49 4.21
N HIS A 42 -2.62 -6.84 5.47
CA HIS A 42 -3.41 -7.77 6.26
C HIS A 42 -4.03 -7.08 7.47
N ASP A 43 -5.26 -7.47 7.81
CA ASP A 43 -6.01 -6.98 8.98
C ASP A 43 -6.29 -5.47 9.00
N VAL A 44 -6.66 -4.94 7.84
CA VAL A 44 -7.07 -3.54 7.68
C VAL A 44 -8.58 -3.43 7.54
N ASP A 45 -9.23 -3.20 8.68
CA ASP A 45 -10.69 -3.31 8.80
C ASP A 45 -11.42 -1.95 8.72
N TRP A 46 -10.70 -0.81 8.76
CA TRP A 46 -11.36 0.49 8.87
C TRP A 46 -11.30 1.43 7.68
N LYS A 47 -12.30 2.32 7.65
CA LYS A 47 -12.48 3.37 6.65
C LYS A 47 -11.22 4.22 6.45
N VAL A 48 -10.54 4.61 7.53
CA VAL A 48 -9.34 5.47 7.45
C VAL A 48 -8.17 4.73 6.79
N GLU A 49 -7.85 3.54 7.28
CA GLU A 49 -6.75 2.72 6.73
C GLU A 49 -7.03 2.28 5.29
N ARG A 50 -8.29 1.93 4.98
CA ARG A 50 -8.73 1.65 3.60
C ARG A 50 -8.61 2.89 2.72
N ALA A 51 -8.91 4.08 3.23
CA ALA A 51 -8.74 5.32 2.50
C ALA A 51 -7.25 5.57 2.18
N PHE A 52 -6.35 5.41 3.15
CA PHE A 52 -4.92 5.53 2.89
C PHE A 52 -4.37 4.44 1.99
N ALA A 53 -4.83 3.19 2.12
CA ALA A 53 -4.43 2.14 1.20
C ALA A 53 -4.89 2.47 -0.23
N ALA A 54 -6.12 2.95 -0.39
CA ALA A 54 -6.64 3.40 -1.69
C ALA A 54 -5.88 4.60 -2.25
N GLU A 55 -5.50 5.54 -1.38
CA GLU A 55 -4.78 6.76 -1.74
C GLU A 55 -3.31 6.48 -2.09
N PHE A 56 -2.57 5.76 -1.24
CA PHE A 56 -1.11 5.64 -1.40
C PHE A 56 -0.69 4.39 -2.19
N LEU A 57 -1.37 3.26 -2.00
CA LEU A 57 -1.08 2.01 -2.72
C LEU A 57 -1.83 1.92 -4.06
N CYS A 58 -2.82 2.78 -4.27
CA CYS A 58 -3.70 2.87 -5.45
C CYS A 58 -4.54 1.64 -5.75
N LYS A 59 -5.84 1.86 -5.91
CA LYS A 59 -6.77 0.82 -6.37
C LYS A 59 -6.36 0.20 -7.71
N LYS A 60 -5.78 0.97 -8.64
CA LYS A 60 -5.31 0.45 -9.94
C LYS A 60 -4.20 -0.60 -9.83
N TYR A 61 -3.46 -0.62 -8.72
CA TYR A 61 -2.40 -1.59 -8.45
C TYR A 61 -2.88 -2.77 -7.60
N LEU A 62 -4.12 -2.76 -7.10
CA LEU A 62 -4.71 -3.90 -6.41
C LEU A 62 -4.92 -5.06 -7.39
N LYS A 63 -4.33 -6.21 -7.10
CA LYS A 63 -4.46 -7.42 -7.92
C LYS A 63 -5.47 -8.41 -7.38
N LYS A 64 -5.54 -8.54 -6.06
CA LYS A 64 -6.49 -9.44 -5.40
C LYS A 64 -6.74 -8.97 -3.98
N ALA A 65 -7.97 -9.12 -3.51
CA ALA A 65 -8.32 -9.03 -2.10
C ALA A 65 -9.08 -10.30 -1.72
N VAL A 66 -8.71 -10.94 -0.61
CA VAL A 66 -9.36 -12.13 -0.07
C VAL A 66 -9.50 -11.95 1.44
N GLY A 67 -10.73 -11.92 1.94
CA GLY A 67 -11.00 -11.63 3.35
C GLY A 67 -10.37 -10.29 3.76
N ARG A 68 -9.46 -10.33 4.73
CA ARG A 68 -8.71 -9.16 5.24
C ARG A 68 -7.32 -8.99 4.62
N LEU A 69 -6.98 -9.76 3.59
CA LEU A 69 -5.70 -9.69 2.89
C LEU A 69 -5.87 -9.03 1.53
N SER A 70 -5.13 -7.94 1.29
CA SER A 70 -5.08 -7.25 0.00
C SER A 70 -3.66 -7.32 -0.59
N HIS A 71 -3.56 -7.62 -1.88
CA HIS A 71 -2.31 -7.76 -2.61
C HIS A 71 -2.22 -6.70 -3.72
N PHE A 72 -1.19 -5.85 -3.64
CA PHE A 72 -0.88 -4.80 -4.59
C PHE A 72 0.41 -5.08 -5.36
N LYS A 73 0.44 -4.74 -6.65
CA LYS A 73 1.63 -4.78 -7.51
C LYS A 73 1.97 -3.36 -7.95
N ILE A 74 2.90 -2.72 -7.23
CA ILE A 74 3.25 -1.32 -7.43
C ILE A 74 4.54 -1.22 -8.26
N PRO A 75 4.51 -0.60 -9.45
CA PRO A 75 5.70 -0.40 -10.27
C PRO A 75 6.61 0.69 -9.69
N SER A 76 7.91 0.54 -9.91
CA SER A 76 8.90 1.61 -9.68
C SER A 76 8.57 2.83 -10.55
N VAL A 77 8.92 4.02 -10.10
CA VAL A 77 8.85 5.24 -10.91
C VAL A 77 9.72 5.13 -12.17
N MET A 78 10.81 4.36 -12.11
CA MET A 78 11.66 4.10 -13.28
C MET A 78 10.96 3.27 -14.37
N ASN A 79 9.84 2.61 -14.05
CA ASN A 79 9.02 1.88 -15.00
C ASN A 79 7.90 2.75 -15.62
N ARG A 80 7.76 4.03 -15.24
CA ARG A 80 6.70 4.91 -15.75
C ARG A 80 7.22 5.77 -16.90
N THR A 81 6.47 5.80 -18.00
CA THR A 81 6.61 6.83 -19.04
C THR A 81 6.20 8.17 -18.46
N VAL A 82 7.05 9.19 -18.60
CA VAL A 82 6.86 10.54 -18.06
C VAL A 82 5.54 11.12 -18.58
N GLY A 83 4.56 11.31 -17.69
CA GLY A 83 3.25 11.89 -18.03
C GLY A 83 2.15 11.48 -17.07
N VAL A 84 1.66 12.46 -16.29
CA VAL A 84 0.59 12.40 -15.27
C VAL A 84 1.05 11.89 -13.89
N ASP A 85 1.60 12.83 -13.11
CA ASP A 85 2.09 12.65 -11.74
C ASP A 85 0.97 12.73 -10.69
N SER A 86 -0.05 11.90 -10.82
CA SER A 86 -0.92 11.62 -9.69
C SER A 86 -0.31 10.48 -8.87
N ILE A 87 -0.42 10.58 -7.53
CA ILE A 87 -0.07 9.47 -6.63
C ILE A 87 -0.75 8.18 -7.13
N CYS A 88 -1.99 8.27 -7.59
CA CYS A 88 -2.73 7.28 -8.36
C CYS A 88 -3.29 7.88 -9.63
#